data_AF-V4P273-F1
#
_entry.id   AF-V4P273-F1
#
_cell.length_a   1.000
_cell.length_b   1.000
_cell.length_c   1.000
_cell.angle_alpha   90.00
_cell.angle_beta   90.00
_cell.angle_gamma   90.00
#
_symmetry.space_group_name_H-M   'P 1'
#
loop_
_entity.id
_entity.type
_entity.pdbx_description
1 polymer ?
#
loop_
_entity_poly.entity_id
_entity_poly.type
_entity_poly.pdbx_seq_one_letter_code
_entity_poly.pdbx_strand_id
1 'polypeptide(L)'
;MLYGILDDDGAGHLDAKVELEGTAVLLHSRGGAAGGRPPRNPDYQKAFRKIISRLRGEAAANPAIDRILLDSTVGRRLPENERVLLEVGELARLSNEEAAATAAHRARGMGQAPDAKGGNSTKALRIETFAQNQQDLISLLRLVTWTDTVEAAASHSRLANSDQRRVTASNIGQAVFRLLSGELPARFDLSKDYDVLLDDGTRLAPKQVFALALEEALNIEIHPSHFSAGWGQPCFDLIQAAGFRIVHKRNAGANDEQFSNELATRPPDEGDKEAAEGNLKVVTHIRRERASGLAQKKKAAFLAEHGRLYCERCLLEPAKVYGVAVGNACIEVHHASVQVKDMEAGHVTRLEDLQCLCANCHRVTHKELASSWL
;
A
#
# COMPACT_ATOMS: atom_id res chain seq x y z
N MET A 1 -33.60 0.51 1.25
CA MET A 1 -32.45 1.31 0.75
C MET A 1 -31.22 0.43 0.84
N LEU A 2 -30.37 0.42 -0.18
CA LEU A 2 -29.15 -0.39 -0.15
C LEU A 2 -28.00 0.41 0.45
N TYR A 3 -27.16 -0.29 1.20
CA TYR A 3 -25.96 0.23 1.86
C TYR A 3 -24.75 -0.66 1.58
N GLY A 4 -23.57 -0.06 1.62
CA GLY A 4 -22.29 -0.74 1.76
C GLY A 4 -21.71 -0.50 3.16
N ILE A 5 -20.83 -1.40 3.61
CA ILE A 5 -20.14 -1.28 4.90
C ILE A 5 -18.75 -0.72 4.67
N LEU A 6 -18.40 0.43 5.27
CA LEU A 6 -17.04 0.97 5.16
C LEU A 6 -16.00 0.01 5.74
N ASP A 7 -14.89 -0.17 5.03
CA ASP A 7 -13.75 -0.92 5.53
C ASP A 7 -12.97 -0.10 6.58
N ASP A 8 -12.13 -0.76 7.38
CA ASP A 8 -11.46 -0.10 8.53
C ASP A 8 -10.35 0.86 8.07
N ASP A 9 -9.87 0.68 6.84
CA ASP A 9 -8.91 1.56 6.17
C ASP A 9 -9.56 2.80 5.54
N GLY A 10 -10.89 2.94 5.61
CA GLY A 10 -11.62 4.08 5.05
C GLY A 10 -11.62 4.16 3.52
N ALA A 11 -11.14 3.12 2.83
CA ALA A 11 -10.91 3.07 1.37
C ALA A 11 -12.18 2.96 0.51
N GLY A 12 -13.36 3.06 1.12
CA GLY A 12 -14.62 2.74 0.48
C GLY A 12 -15.40 1.66 1.25
N HIS A 13 -16.48 1.18 0.64
CA HIS A 13 -17.31 0.14 1.21
C HIS A 13 -16.99 -1.24 0.64
N LEU A 14 -17.17 -2.27 1.45
CA LEU A 14 -17.11 -3.65 1.03
C LEU A 14 -18.13 -3.92 -0.09
N ASP A 15 -17.75 -4.71 -1.08
CA ASP A 15 -18.66 -5.19 -2.13
C ASP A 15 -19.54 -6.31 -1.55
N ALA A 16 -20.48 -5.88 -0.71
CA ALA A 16 -21.49 -6.69 -0.06
C ALA A 16 -22.70 -5.80 0.28
N LYS A 17 -23.79 -5.98 -0.47
CA LYS A 17 -25.03 -5.23 -0.29
C LYS A 17 -25.67 -5.52 1.07
N VAL A 18 -26.04 -4.47 1.79
CA VAL A 18 -26.79 -4.49 3.04
C VAL A 18 -28.07 -3.67 2.90
N GLU A 19 -29.16 -4.10 3.52
CA GLU A 19 -30.40 -3.32 3.67
C GLU A 19 -30.77 -3.21 5.15
N LEU A 20 -31.45 -2.12 5.53
CA LEU A 20 -32.02 -1.94 6.86
C LEU A 20 -33.54 -2.03 6.80
N GLU A 21 -34.14 -2.83 7.68
CA GLU A 21 -35.59 -2.95 7.85
C GLU A 21 -35.92 -2.77 9.32
N GLY A 22 -36.45 -1.60 9.70
CA GLY A 22 -36.51 -1.22 11.12
C GLY A 22 -35.12 -1.28 11.73
N THR A 23 -34.95 -2.02 12.82
CA THR A 23 -33.67 -2.23 13.51
C THR A 23 -32.99 -3.54 13.10
N ALA A 24 -33.44 -4.19 12.02
CA ALA A 24 -32.80 -5.38 11.48
C ALA A 24 -31.85 -5.03 10.32
N VAL A 25 -30.74 -5.77 10.26
CA VAL A 25 -29.71 -5.67 9.22
C VAL A 25 -29.83 -6.88 8.29
N LEU A 26 -30.11 -6.65 7.01
CA LEU A 26 -30.23 -7.69 6.00
C LEU A 26 -28.96 -7.72 5.15
N LEU A 27 -28.21 -8.82 5.23
CA LEU A 27 -27.02 -9.05 4.40
C LEU A 27 -27.38 -9.93 3.20
N HIS A 28 -27.17 -9.41 1.99
CA HIS A 28 -27.55 -10.11 0.76
C HIS A 28 -26.58 -11.25 0.43
N SER A 29 -27.10 -12.39 -0.04
CA SER A 29 -26.28 -13.57 -0.41
C SER A 29 -25.20 -13.30 -1.47
N ARG A 30 -24.07 -14.01 -1.34
CA ARG A 30 -23.04 -14.06 -2.38
C ARG A 30 -23.46 -14.98 -3.53
N GLY A 31 -23.22 -14.52 -4.75
CA GLY A 31 -23.38 -15.29 -5.99
C GLY A 31 -22.02 -15.50 -6.67
N GLY A 32 -21.75 -16.72 -7.13
CA GLY A 32 -20.57 -17.01 -7.93
C GLY A 32 -20.67 -16.42 -9.35
N ALA A 33 -19.53 -16.32 -10.04
CA ALA A 33 -19.51 -16.03 -11.46
C ALA A 33 -20.04 -17.25 -12.23
N ALA A 34 -21.24 -17.14 -12.79
CA ALA A 34 -21.87 -18.21 -13.58
C ALA A 34 -22.45 -17.60 -14.86
N GLY A 35 -22.21 -18.25 -16.00
CA GLY A 35 -22.74 -17.81 -17.29
C GLY A 35 -22.25 -16.42 -17.73
N GLY A 36 -21.00 -16.06 -17.42
CA GLY A 36 -20.41 -14.77 -17.80
C GLY A 36 -20.83 -13.56 -16.96
N ARG A 37 -21.65 -13.77 -15.92
CA ARG A 37 -22.02 -12.69 -14.98
C ARG A 37 -20.92 -12.48 -13.94
N PRO A 38 -20.60 -11.23 -13.57
CA PRO A 38 -19.64 -10.95 -12.49
C PRO A 38 -20.15 -11.53 -11.16
N PRO A 39 -19.23 -11.87 -10.23
CA PRO A 39 -19.61 -12.35 -8.91
C PRO A 39 -20.42 -11.28 -8.18
N ARG A 40 -21.44 -11.70 -7.43
CA ARG A 40 -22.27 -10.80 -6.60
C ARG A 40 -21.83 -10.90 -5.16
N ASN A 41 -21.64 -9.76 -4.50
CA ASN A 41 -21.24 -9.65 -3.10
C ASN A 41 -19.97 -10.49 -2.76
N PRO A 42 -18.85 -10.32 -3.48
CA PRO A 42 -17.62 -11.06 -3.24
C PRO A 42 -17.09 -10.90 -1.81
N ASP A 43 -17.30 -9.73 -1.18
CA ASP A 43 -16.84 -9.42 0.18
C ASP A 43 -17.80 -9.90 1.29
N TYR A 44 -18.83 -10.68 0.95
CA TYR A 44 -19.86 -11.16 1.89
C TYR A 44 -19.30 -11.62 3.26
N GLN A 45 -18.26 -12.47 3.25
CA GLN A 45 -17.69 -13.02 4.48
C GLN A 45 -16.99 -11.96 5.33
N LYS A 46 -16.34 -11.00 4.67
CA LYS A 46 -15.67 -9.87 5.35
C LYS A 46 -16.72 -8.93 5.95
N ALA A 47 -17.78 -8.64 5.18
CA ALA A 47 -18.90 -7.83 5.64
C ALA A 47 -19.62 -8.48 6.83
N PHE A 48 -19.90 -9.78 6.77
CA PHE A 48 -20.56 -10.49 7.87
C PHE A 48 -19.74 -10.44 9.17
N ARG A 49 -18.43 -10.68 9.10
CA ARG A 49 -17.55 -10.58 10.28
C ARG A 49 -17.51 -9.17 10.85
N LYS A 50 -17.47 -8.13 10.00
CA LYS A 50 -17.53 -6.73 10.46
C LYS A 50 -18.85 -6.36 11.10
N ILE A 51 -19.97 -6.87 10.59
CA ILE A 51 -21.28 -6.66 11.22
C ILE A 51 -21.24 -7.23 12.63
N ILE A 52 -20.79 -8.49 12.78
CA ILE A 52 -20.68 -9.14 14.09
C ILE A 52 -19.74 -8.35 15.01
N SER A 53 -18.54 -8.00 14.56
CA SER A 53 -17.56 -7.32 15.42
C SER A 53 -17.99 -5.91 15.82
N ARG A 54 -18.64 -5.15 14.93
CA ARG A 54 -19.11 -3.79 15.23
C ARG A 54 -20.36 -3.79 16.11
N LEU A 55 -21.30 -4.70 15.90
CA LEU A 55 -22.46 -4.85 16.77
C LEU A 55 -22.09 -5.38 18.16
N ARG A 56 -20.98 -6.12 18.28
CA ARG A 56 -20.55 -6.74 19.54
C ARG A 56 -19.32 -6.09 20.20
N GLY A 57 -18.94 -4.87 19.82
CA GLY A 57 -17.63 -4.24 20.08
C GLY A 57 -17.04 -4.33 21.52
N GLU A 58 -15.74 -4.00 21.67
CA GLU A 58 -14.97 -4.16 22.92
C GLU A 58 -15.31 -3.15 24.04
N ALA A 59 -16.02 -2.06 23.75
CA ALA A 59 -16.40 -1.04 24.72
C ALA A 59 -17.92 -0.77 24.67
N ALA A 60 -18.57 -0.85 25.84
CA ALA A 60 -19.95 -0.47 26.17
C ALA A 60 -21.10 -1.48 25.91
N ALA A 61 -21.47 -2.18 26.98
CA ALA A 61 -22.81 -2.18 27.60
C ALA A 61 -24.08 -2.57 26.82
N ASN A 62 -24.05 -3.06 25.58
CA ASN A 62 -25.25 -3.61 24.93
C ASN A 62 -24.95 -4.91 24.17
N PRO A 63 -25.70 -6.01 24.39
CA PRO A 63 -25.74 -7.09 23.41
C PRO A 63 -26.49 -6.52 22.21
N ALA A 64 -25.82 -6.04 21.15
CA ALA A 64 -26.55 -5.40 20.05
C ALA A 64 -27.19 -6.40 19.09
N ILE A 65 -27.01 -7.72 19.26
CA ILE A 65 -27.65 -8.74 18.40
C ILE A 65 -28.61 -9.57 19.25
N ASP A 66 -29.88 -9.56 18.88
CA ASP A 66 -30.92 -10.43 19.43
C ASP A 66 -30.79 -11.83 18.84
N ARG A 67 -30.83 -11.93 17.51
CA ARG A 67 -30.70 -13.21 16.81
C ARG A 67 -30.30 -13.02 15.35
N ILE A 68 -29.71 -14.06 14.79
CA ILE A 68 -29.32 -14.15 13.37
C ILE A 68 -30.20 -15.21 12.73
N LEU A 69 -30.93 -14.85 11.68
CA LEU A 69 -31.81 -15.75 10.94
C LEU A 69 -31.36 -15.91 9.50
N LEU A 70 -31.66 -17.07 8.93
CA LEU A 70 -31.55 -17.31 7.50
C LEU A 70 -32.62 -16.48 6.77
N ASP A 71 -32.24 -15.73 5.74
CA ASP A 71 -33.13 -14.85 4.97
C ASP A 71 -33.06 -15.07 3.45
N SER A 72 -32.62 -16.27 3.05
CA SER A 72 -32.66 -16.69 1.63
C SER A 72 -34.10 -16.88 1.14
N THR A 73 -34.33 -16.76 -0.17
CA THR A 73 -35.66 -16.97 -0.79
C THR A 73 -36.29 -18.31 -0.42
N VAL A 74 -35.47 -19.38 -0.31
CA VAL A 74 -35.94 -20.70 0.15
C VAL A 74 -36.15 -20.70 1.67
N GLY A 75 -35.22 -20.11 2.42
CA GLY A 75 -35.32 -20.01 3.88
C GLY A 75 -36.54 -19.24 4.36
N ARG A 76 -36.98 -18.20 3.64
CA ARG A 76 -38.20 -17.43 3.95
C ARG A 76 -39.50 -18.25 3.90
N ARG A 77 -39.47 -19.46 3.32
CA ARG A 77 -40.61 -20.39 3.31
C ARG A 77 -40.72 -21.22 4.59
N LEU A 78 -39.65 -21.30 5.36
CA LEU A 78 -39.63 -21.99 6.64
C LEU A 78 -40.24 -21.09 7.73
N PRO A 79 -40.88 -21.68 8.75
CA PRO A 79 -41.25 -20.97 9.98
C PRO A 79 -40.07 -20.22 10.59
N GLU A 80 -40.33 -19.08 11.23
CA GLU A 80 -39.29 -18.19 11.76
C GLU A 80 -38.34 -18.89 12.74
N ASN A 81 -38.88 -19.73 13.63
CA ASN A 81 -38.12 -20.53 14.59
C ASN A 81 -37.15 -21.51 13.92
N GLU A 82 -37.49 -22.04 12.75
CA GLU A 82 -36.61 -22.94 11.98
C GLU A 82 -35.52 -22.20 11.20
N ARG A 83 -35.64 -20.87 11.08
CA ARG A 83 -34.67 -20.02 10.39
C ARG A 83 -33.59 -19.50 11.33
N VAL A 84 -33.73 -19.65 12.64
CA VAL A 84 -32.79 -19.11 13.63
C VAL A 84 -31.46 -19.86 13.55
N LEU A 85 -30.40 -19.12 13.26
CA LEU A 85 -29.03 -19.63 13.19
C LEU A 85 -28.31 -19.49 14.51
N LEU A 86 -28.47 -18.35 15.19
CA LEU A 86 -27.87 -18.04 16.49
C LEU A 86 -28.79 -17.08 17.24
N GLU A 87 -28.89 -17.24 18.56
CA GLU A 87 -29.60 -16.34 19.46
C GLU A 87 -28.64 -15.67 20.45
N VAL A 88 -29.08 -14.58 21.08
CA VAL A 88 -28.30 -13.73 22.00
C VAL A 88 -27.57 -14.54 23.07
N GLY A 89 -28.22 -15.54 23.66
CA GLY A 89 -27.63 -16.37 24.72
C GLY A 89 -26.46 -17.23 24.23
N GLU A 90 -26.51 -17.70 22.99
CA GLU A 90 -25.41 -18.45 22.37
C GLU A 90 -24.32 -17.50 21.86
N LEU A 91 -24.71 -16.38 21.23
CA LEU A 91 -23.79 -15.35 20.77
C LEU A 91 -22.89 -14.83 21.90
N ALA A 92 -23.43 -14.67 23.11
CA ALA A 92 -22.68 -14.22 24.28
C ALA A 92 -21.52 -15.16 24.69
N ARG A 93 -21.55 -16.44 24.28
CA ARG A 93 -20.55 -17.46 24.64
C ARG A 93 -19.50 -17.69 23.56
N LEU A 94 -19.69 -17.12 22.38
CA LEU A 94 -18.82 -17.33 21.22
C LEU A 94 -17.96 -16.09 20.97
N SER A 95 -16.71 -16.24 20.53
CA SER A 95 -15.96 -15.14 19.92
C SER A 95 -16.67 -14.63 18.65
N ASN A 96 -16.22 -13.48 18.12
CA ASN A 96 -16.78 -12.94 16.87
C ASN A 96 -16.56 -13.89 15.69
N GLU A 97 -15.38 -14.51 15.64
CA GLU A 97 -14.98 -15.48 14.63
C GLU A 97 -15.81 -16.77 14.73
N GLU A 98 -16.00 -17.30 15.94
CA GLU A 98 -16.80 -18.50 16.18
C GLU A 98 -18.28 -18.28 15.88
N ALA A 99 -18.84 -17.12 16.25
CA ALA A 99 -20.21 -16.75 15.91
C ALA A 99 -20.41 -16.72 14.38
N ALA A 100 -19.51 -16.05 13.65
CA ALA A 100 -19.57 -15.98 12.20
C ALA A 100 -19.47 -17.38 11.55
N ALA A 101 -18.52 -18.21 12.01
CA ALA A 101 -18.32 -19.56 11.51
C ALA A 101 -19.53 -20.47 11.79
N THR A 102 -20.08 -20.39 13.00
CA THR A 102 -21.23 -21.20 13.44
C THR A 102 -22.49 -20.84 12.65
N ALA A 103 -22.79 -19.55 12.49
CA ALA A 103 -23.90 -19.10 11.67
C ALA A 103 -23.76 -19.55 10.21
N ALA A 104 -22.57 -19.41 9.63
CA ALA A 104 -22.29 -19.84 8.26
C ALA A 104 -22.41 -21.36 8.08
N HIS A 105 -21.97 -22.14 9.07
CA HIS A 105 -22.10 -23.60 9.08
C HIS A 105 -23.57 -24.04 9.15
N ARG A 106 -24.36 -23.46 10.07
CA ARG A 106 -25.81 -23.76 10.19
C ARG A 106 -26.59 -23.33 8.95
N ALA A 107 -26.28 -22.15 8.40
CA ALA A 107 -26.89 -21.66 7.18
C ALA A 107 -26.65 -22.61 5.99
N ARG A 108 -25.50 -23.30 5.95
CA ARG A 108 -25.16 -24.26 4.90
C ARG A 108 -26.21 -25.37 4.79
N GLY A 109 -26.56 -26.00 5.91
CA GLY A 109 -27.45 -27.16 5.98
C GLY A 109 -28.96 -26.84 5.91
N MET A 110 -29.36 -25.60 6.16
CA MET A 110 -30.78 -25.23 6.14
C MET A 110 -31.37 -25.13 4.73
N GLY A 111 -32.57 -25.69 4.54
CA GLY A 111 -33.31 -25.68 3.26
C GLY A 111 -32.76 -26.67 2.23
N GLN A 112 -32.01 -27.68 2.68
CA GLN A 112 -31.55 -28.78 1.84
C GLN A 112 -32.52 -29.97 1.95
N ALA A 113 -32.62 -30.76 0.88
CA ALA A 113 -33.31 -32.03 0.97
C ALA A 113 -32.58 -32.95 1.98
N PRO A 114 -33.28 -33.87 2.68
CA PRO A 114 -32.73 -34.71 3.74
C PRO A 114 -31.42 -35.45 3.42
N ASP A 115 -31.15 -35.71 2.12
CA ASP A 115 -30.00 -36.47 1.65
C ASP A 115 -29.01 -35.67 0.77
N ALA A 116 -29.21 -34.35 0.66
CA ALA A 116 -28.35 -33.52 -0.18
C ALA A 116 -26.97 -33.27 0.47
N LYS A 117 -25.89 -33.61 -0.24
CA LYS A 117 -24.51 -33.31 0.18
C LYS A 117 -24.03 -31.98 -0.41
N GLY A 118 -23.30 -31.21 0.39
CA GLY A 118 -22.82 -29.87 0.00
C GLY A 118 -23.85 -28.78 0.30
N GLY A 119 -23.50 -27.48 0.22
CA GLY A 119 -24.43 -26.37 0.52
C GLY A 119 -23.73 -25.02 0.55
N ASN A 120 -24.47 -23.92 0.37
CA ASN A 120 -23.91 -22.57 0.37
C ASN A 120 -23.92 -21.95 1.79
N SER A 121 -22.75 -21.54 2.30
CA SER A 121 -22.58 -20.85 3.59
C SER A 121 -22.67 -19.31 3.49
N THR A 122 -22.95 -18.79 2.29
CA THR A 122 -23.07 -17.35 1.98
C THR A 122 -24.49 -16.97 1.52
N LYS A 123 -25.49 -17.60 2.15
CA LYS A 123 -26.92 -17.30 1.95
C LYS A 123 -27.26 -15.94 2.56
N ALA A 124 -28.40 -15.36 2.17
CA ALA A 124 -28.82 -14.08 2.74
C ALA A 124 -29.18 -14.26 4.21
N LEU A 125 -28.84 -13.28 5.04
CA LEU A 125 -29.03 -13.32 6.50
C LEU A 125 -29.81 -12.09 6.95
N ARG A 126 -30.63 -12.28 7.99
CA ARG A 126 -31.28 -11.22 8.76
C ARG A 126 -30.67 -11.20 10.15
N ILE A 127 -30.19 -10.05 10.60
CA ILE A 127 -29.58 -9.87 11.91
C ILE A 127 -30.46 -8.89 12.67
N GLU A 128 -31.19 -9.40 13.64
CA GLU A 128 -32.08 -8.61 14.49
C GLU A 128 -31.27 -8.04 15.66
N THR A 129 -31.51 -6.76 15.96
CA THR A 129 -30.71 -6.00 16.91
C THR A 129 -31.59 -5.35 17.97
N PHE A 130 -30.98 -5.04 19.11
CA PHE A 130 -31.60 -4.22 20.15
C PHE A 130 -31.36 -2.71 19.94
N ALA A 131 -30.96 -2.29 18.72
CA ALA A 131 -30.80 -0.88 18.40
C ALA A 131 -32.14 -0.15 18.57
N GLN A 132 -32.09 1.11 19.01
CA GLN A 132 -33.31 1.90 19.24
C GLN A 132 -33.86 2.48 17.93
N ASN A 133 -32.97 2.76 16.98
CA ASN A 133 -33.32 3.36 15.70
C ASN A 133 -32.33 2.97 14.59
N GLN A 134 -32.67 3.28 13.34
CA GLN A 134 -31.82 3.01 12.18
C GLN A 134 -30.53 3.84 12.14
N GLN A 135 -30.54 5.05 12.67
CA GLN A 135 -29.39 5.95 12.64
C GLN A 135 -28.23 5.42 13.50
N ASP A 136 -28.55 4.76 14.62
CA ASP A 136 -27.58 4.07 15.47
C ASP A 136 -26.90 2.94 14.68
N LEU A 137 -27.67 2.17 13.91
CA LEU A 137 -27.12 1.10 13.07
C LEU A 137 -26.25 1.64 11.95
N ILE A 138 -26.68 2.70 11.27
CA ILE A 138 -25.88 3.35 10.22
C ILE A 138 -24.53 3.80 10.79
N SER A 139 -24.54 4.42 11.96
CA SER A 139 -23.33 4.96 12.61
C SER A 139 -22.42 3.83 13.11
N LEU A 140 -22.97 2.85 13.82
CA LEU A 140 -22.23 1.73 14.42
C LEU A 140 -21.61 0.82 13.37
N LEU A 141 -22.38 0.50 12.32
CA LEU A 141 -21.91 -0.34 11.22
C LEU A 141 -21.11 0.45 10.18
N ARG A 142 -21.02 1.78 10.30
CA ARG A 142 -20.40 2.68 9.33
C ARG A 142 -20.95 2.44 7.92
N LEU A 143 -22.27 2.48 7.79
CA LEU A 143 -22.96 2.27 6.53
C LEU A 143 -22.90 3.53 5.67
N VAL A 144 -22.69 3.32 4.37
CA VAL A 144 -22.80 4.36 3.34
C VAL A 144 -23.82 3.93 2.31
N THR A 145 -24.53 4.88 1.70
CA THR A 145 -25.52 4.57 0.66
C THR A 145 -24.85 3.80 -0.47
N TRP A 146 -25.46 2.68 -0.85
CA TRP A 146 -24.98 1.89 -1.97
C TRP A 146 -25.17 2.68 -3.26
N THR A 147 -24.09 2.87 -3.98
CA THR A 147 -24.14 3.45 -5.32
C THR A 147 -23.63 2.37 -6.29
N ASP A 148 -24.42 2.02 -7.31
CA ASP A 148 -24.01 1.09 -8.37
C ASP A 148 -22.94 1.71 -9.30
N THR A 149 -22.44 2.90 -8.95
CA THR A 149 -21.47 3.65 -9.71
C THR A 149 -20.07 3.11 -9.49
N VAL A 150 -19.55 2.57 -10.59
CA VAL A 150 -18.15 2.45 -11.00
C VAL A 150 -17.24 3.59 -10.51
N GLU A 151 -17.76 4.76 -10.15
CA GLU A 151 -17.00 5.93 -9.66
C GLU A 151 -16.47 5.81 -8.22
N ALA A 152 -17.09 5.03 -7.32
CA ALA A 152 -16.54 4.78 -5.98
C ALA A 152 -15.54 3.61 -5.97
N ALA A 153 -15.73 2.63 -6.86
CA ALA A 153 -14.81 1.50 -7.04
C ALA A 153 -13.58 1.86 -7.90
N ALA A 154 -13.71 2.84 -8.81
CA ALA A 154 -12.60 3.33 -9.63
C ALA A 154 -11.60 4.18 -8.84
N SER A 155 -11.96 4.74 -7.68
CA SER A 155 -11.02 5.54 -6.89
C SER A 155 -10.15 4.70 -5.96
N HIS A 156 -10.40 3.40 -5.77
CA HIS A 156 -9.70 2.58 -4.76
C HIS A 156 -9.38 1.13 -5.17
N SER A 157 -9.54 0.75 -6.44
CA SER A 157 -9.00 -0.53 -6.93
C SER A 157 -7.48 -0.54 -6.85
N ARG A 158 -6.89 -1.69 -6.49
CA ARG A 158 -5.43 -1.88 -6.49
C ARG A 158 -4.87 -1.45 -7.85
N LEU A 159 -3.90 -0.54 -7.86
CA LEU A 159 -3.24 -0.10 -9.07
C LEU A 159 -2.58 -1.31 -9.74
N ALA A 160 -2.62 -1.35 -11.08
CA ALA A 160 -1.94 -2.40 -11.81
C ALA A 160 -0.43 -2.36 -11.52
N ASN A 161 0.24 -3.51 -11.65
CA ASN A 161 1.69 -3.57 -11.42
C ASN A 161 2.45 -2.62 -12.36
N SER A 162 1.98 -2.48 -13.61
CA SER A 162 2.50 -1.52 -14.59
C SER A 162 2.40 -0.08 -14.11
N ASP A 163 1.27 0.32 -13.51
CA ASP A 163 1.07 1.68 -13.01
C ASP A 163 1.93 1.96 -11.78
N GLN A 164 2.04 1.00 -10.86
CA GLN A 164 2.92 1.13 -9.69
C GLN A 164 4.39 1.26 -10.09
N ARG A 165 4.81 0.59 -11.16
CA ARG A 165 6.19 0.63 -11.69
C ARG A 165 6.51 1.88 -12.51
N ARG A 166 5.56 2.80 -12.72
CA ARG A 166 5.84 4.13 -13.27
C ARG A 166 6.60 5.03 -12.30
N VAL A 167 6.62 4.68 -11.02
CA VAL A 167 7.40 5.38 -9.99
C VAL A 167 8.89 5.26 -10.27
N THR A 168 9.55 6.40 -10.41
CA THR A 168 10.99 6.49 -10.65
C THR A 168 11.76 6.74 -9.34
N ALA A 169 13.08 6.54 -9.37
CA ALA A 169 13.95 6.89 -8.25
C ALA A 169 13.86 8.38 -7.86
N SER A 170 13.59 9.26 -8.83
CA SER A 170 13.40 10.69 -8.58
C SER A 170 12.15 10.96 -7.74
N ASN A 171 11.04 10.29 -8.05
CA ASN A 171 9.79 10.46 -7.30
C ASN A 171 9.94 9.95 -5.86
N ILE A 172 10.67 8.85 -5.65
CA ILE A 172 10.98 8.35 -4.31
C ILE A 172 11.83 9.37 -3.52
N GLY A 173 12.85 9.97 -4.15
CA GLY A 173 13.66 11.01 -3.52
C GLY A 173 12.86 12.25 -3.12
N GLN A 174 11.96 12.70 -4.01
CA GLN A 174 11.08 13.84 -3.74
C GLN A 174 10.07 13.53 -2.62
N ALA A 175 9.51 12.31 -2.60
CA ALA A 175 8.63 11.84 -1.53
C ALA A 175 9.32 11.85 -0.15
N VAL A 176 10.57 11.38 -0.07
CA VAL A 176 11.37 11.45 1.15
C VAL A 176 11.57 12.90 1.60
N PHE A 177 11.90 13.81 0.69
CA PHE A 177 12.05 15.24 1.01
C PHE A 177 10.75 15.87 1.55
N ARG A 178 9.60 15.56 0.92
CA ARG A 178 8.28 16.03 1.37
C ARG A 178 7.96 15.56 2.79
N LEU A 179 8.22 14.29 3.10
CA LEU A 179 8.05 13.75 4.46
C LEU A 179 8.95 14.43 5.49
N LEU A 180 10.23 14.65 5.15
CA LEU A 180 11.17 15.37 6.04
C LEU A 180 10.77 16.83 6.26
N SER A 181 10.08 17.44 5.30
CA SER A 181 9.56 18.80 5.39
C SER A 181 8.24 18.91 6.17
N GLY A 182 7.74 17.79 6.72
CA GLY A 182 6.54 17.73 7.56
C GLY A 182 5.25 17.42 6.80
N GLU A 183 5.32 17.10 5.50
CA GLU A 183 4.14 16.71 4.73
C GLU A 183 3.77 15.26 5.02
N LEU A 184 2.74 15.06 5.84
CA LEU A 184 2.20 13.74 6.14
C LEU A 184 1.00 13.45 5.21
N PRO A 185 1.05 12.41 4.37
CA PRO A 185 -0.09 12.05 3.54
C PRO A 185 -1.28 11.67 4.42
N ALA A 186 -2.40 12.36 4.23
CA ALA A 186 -3.56 12.40 5.14
C ALA A 186 -4.23 11.05 5.45
N ARG A 187 -3.87 9.98 4.74
CA ARG A 187 -4.52 8.66 4.77
C ARG A 187 -3.56 7.50 5.03
N PHE A 188 -2.31 7.77 5.38
CA PHE A 188 -1.31 6.73 5.59
C PHE A 188 -0.76 6.77 7.02
N ASP A 189 -0.99 5.69 7.75
CA ASP A 189 -0.42 5.46 9.07
C ASP A 189 1.11 5.37 9.05
N LEU A 190 1.70 5.57 10.23
CA LEU A 190 3.11 5.27 10.48
C LEU A 190 3.40 3.77 10.24
N SER A 191 4.68 3.46 10.00
CA SER A 191 5.16 2.09 9.76
C SER A 191 4.80 1.14 10.92
N LYS A 192 4.40 -0.09 10.58
CA LYS A 192 4.10 -1.16 11.55
C LYS A 192 5.31 -2.05 11.83
N ASP A 193 5.93 -2.61 10.78
CA ASP A 193 7.00 -3.61 10.92
C ASP A 193 8.33 -3.22 10.25
N TYR A 194 8.33 -2.33 9.25
CA TYR A 194 9.51 -2.00 8.44
C TYR A 194 9.64 -0.50 8.21
N ASP A 195 10.84 0.03 8.36
CA ASP A 195 11.16 1.44 8.13
C ASP A 195 12.12 1.61 6.96
N VAL A 196 11.96 2.70 6.21
CA VAL A 196 13.01 3.21 5.33
C VAL A 196 14.02 3.95 6.21
N LEU A 197 15.28 3.53 6.16
CA LEU A 197 16.37 4.12 6.92
C LEU A 197 17.16 5.09 6.02
N LEU A 198 17.27 6.34 6.47
CA LEU A 198 18.11 7.36 5.86
C LEU A 198 19.51 7.36 6.46
N ASP A 199 20.47 7.97 5.76
CA ASP A 199 21.88 8.02 6.16
C ASP A 199 22.13 8.74 7.50
N ASP A 200 21.23 9.65 7.89
CA ASP A 200 21.28 10.37 9.16
C ASP A 200 20.59 9.62 10.32
N GLY A 201 20.14 8.39 10.07
CA GLY A 201 19.44 7.55 11.04
C GLY A 201 17.93 7.78 11.10
N THR A 202 17.39 8.74 10.33
CA THR A 202 15.95 9.00 10.27
C THR A 202 15.21 7.79 9.71
N ARG A 203 14.03 7.50 10.29
CA ARG A 203 13.17 6.39 9.91
C ARG A 203 11.86 6.90 9.34
N LEU A 204 11.54 6.49 8.12
CA LEU A 204 10.30 6.85 7.42
C LEU A 204 9.46 5.62 7.15
N ALA A 205 8.13 5.78 7.09
CA ALA A 205 7.25 4.67 6.75
C ALA A 205 7.31 4.37 5.25
N PRO A 206 7.63 3.13 4.81
CA PRO A 206 7.72 2.78 3.39
C PRO A 206 6.45 3.06 2.61
N LYS A 207 5.27 2.85 3.23
CA LYS A 207 3.99 3.16 2.61
C LYS A 207 3.79 4.65 2.37
N GLN A 208 4.22 5.51 3.29
CA GLN A 208 4.11 6.96 3.12
C GLN A 208 5.06 7.46 2.02
N VAL A 209 6.29 6.95 2.01
CA VAL A 209 7.28 7.26 0.95
C VAL A 209 6.74 6.85 -0.41
N PHE A 210 6.23 5.63 -0.54
CA PHE A 210 5.74 5.13 -1.82
C PHE A 210 4.43 5.79 -2.27
N ALA A 211 3.55 6.15 -1.33
CA ALA A 211 2.30 6.86 -1.63
C ALA A 211 2.56 8.22 -2.28
N LEU A 212 3.37 9.06 -1.64
CA LEU A 212 3.73 10.38 -2.18
C LEU A 212 4.44 10.27 -3.55
N ALA A 213 5.28 9.24 -3.71
CA ALA A 213 5.95 8.99 -4.99
C ALA A 213 4.97 8.56 -6.09
N LEU A 214 3.94 7.78 -5.75
CA LEU A 214 2.86 7.40 -6.66
C LEU A 214 1.97 8.60 -7.03
N GLU A 215 1.63 9.45 -6.06
CA GLU A 215 0.85 10.67 -6.31
C GLU A 215 1.55 11.55 -7.34
N GLU A 216 2.86 11.71 -7.19
CA GLU A 216 3.68 12.48 -8.12
C GLU A 216 3.79 11.82 -9.50
N ALA A 217 3.97 10.50 -9.56
CA ALA A 217 4.16 9.78 -10.82
C ALA A 217 2.86 9.66 -11.65
N LEU A 218 1.71 9.59 -10.98
CA LEU A 218 0.41 9.35 -11.61
C LEU A 218 -0.51 10.56 -11.60
N ASN A 219 -0.20 11.58 -10.80
CA ASN A 219 -1.01 12.79 -10.62
C ASN A 219 -2.47 12.47 -10.21
N ILE A 220 -2.61 11.50 -9.31
CA ILE A 220 -3.88 11.08 -8.70
C ILE A 220 -3.72 11.04 -7.18
N GLU A 221 -4.82 11.19 -6.43
CA GLU A 221 -4.83 10.94 -4.98
C GLU A 221 -4.60 9.45 -4.72
N ILE A 222 -3.66 9.10 -3.85
CA ILE A 222 -3.28 7.71 -3.58
C ILE A 222 -3.83 7.24 -2.23
N HIS A 223 -4.24 5.98 -2.17
CA HIS A 223 -4.83 5.35 -1.00
C HIS A 223 -4.07 4.08 -0.58
N PRO A 224 -4.05 3.70 0.72
CA PRO A 224 -3.47 2.43 1.18
C PRO A 224 -3.93 1.16 0.46
N SER A 225 -5.12 1.17 -0.15
CA SER A 225 -5.68 0.05 -0.92
C SER A 225 -5.11 -0.09 -2.33
N HIS A 226 -4.47 0.96 -2.86
CA HIS A 226 -3.89 0.99 -4.20
C HIS A 226 -2.68 0.06 -4.36
N PHE A 227 -1.94 -0.22 -3.29
CA PHE A 227 -0.74 -1.04 -3.34
C PHE A 227 -0.49 -1.77 -2.01
N SER A 228 0.41 -2.76 -2.02
CA SER A 228 0.91 -3.37 -0.78
C SER A 228 2.39 -3.09 -0.58
N ALA A 229 2.79 -3.00 0.68
CA ALA A 229 4.18 -2.87 1.09
C ALA A 229 4.63 -4.22 1.68
N GLY A 230 5.74 -4.74 1.18
CA GLY A 230 6.30 -6.04 1.56
C GLY A 230 7.30 -6.53 0.53
N TRP A 231 8.08 -7.54 0.90
CA TRP A 231 9.07 -8.15 0.01
C TRP A 231 8.41 -8.75 -1.24
N GLY A 232 8.98 -8.48 -2.42
CA GLY A 232 8.41 -8.88 -3.71
C GLY A 232 7.21 -8.04 -4.17
N GLN A 233 6.94 -6.91 -3.53
CA GLN A 233 5.95 -5.92 -3.98
C GLN A 233 6.68 -4.69 -4.56
N PRO A 234 6.09 -4.00 -5.57
CA PRO A 234 6.70 -2.82 -6.20
C PRO A 234 7.15 -1.75 -5.21
N CYS A 235 6.40 -1.56 -4.12
CA CYS A 235 6.74 -0.61 -3.06
C CYS A 235 8.16 -0.82 -2.49
N PHE A 236 8.54 -2.04 -2.12
CA PHE A 236 9.86 -2.29 -1.52
C PHE A 236 10.93 -2.34 -2.60
N ASP A 237 10.64 -3.02 -3.72
CA ASP A 237 11.57 -3.17 -4.83
C ASP A 237 12.05 -1.81 -5.35
N LEU A 238 11.12 -0.85 -5.53
CA LEU A 238 11.42 0.47 -6.10
C LEU A 238 12.11 1.40 -5.09
N ILE A 239 11.76 1.32 -3.80
CA ILE A 239 12.46 2.06 -2.74
C ILE A 239 13.93 1.58 -2.65
N GLN A 240 14.17 0.27 -2.69
CA GLN A 240 15.51 -0.29 -2.69
C GLN A 240 16.27 0.02 -3.98
N ALA A 241 15.60 -0.07 -5.14
CA ALA A 241 16.20 0.30 -6.42
C ALA A 241 16.56 1.79 -6.50
N ALA A 242 15.86 2.66 -5.76
CA ALA A 242 16.20 4.06 -5.59
C ALA A 242 17.40 4.31 -4.64
N GLY A 243 17.89 3.27 -3.97
CA GLY A 243 19.07 3.31 -3.10
C GLY A 243 18.76 3.47 -1.61
N PHE A 244 17.48 3.40 -1.19
CA PHE A 244 17.12 3.48 0.22
C PHE A 244 17.05 2.09 0.87
N ARG A 245 17.54 1.99 2.11
CA ARG A 245 17.55 0.73 2.85
C ARG A 245 16.23 0.56 3.62
N ILE A 246 15.66 -0.64 3.57
CA ILE A 246 14.48 -1.01 4.37
C ILE A 246 14.94 -1.93 5.51
N VAL A 247 14.58 -1.59 6.75
CA VAL A 247 14.98 -2.30 7.97
C VAL A 247 13.76 -2.69 8.79
N HIS A 248 13.81 -3.83 9.48
CA HIS A 248 12.74 -4.25 10.38
C HIS A 248 12.78 -3.46 11.71
N LYS A 249 11.63 -3.08 12.24
CA LYS A 249 11.52 -2.32 13.51
C LYS A 249 12.10 -3.07 14.72
N ARG A 250 11.96 -4.40 14.76
CA ARG A 250 12.34 -5.22 15.94
C ARG A 250 13.82 -5.66 15.96
N ASN A 251 14.57 -5.47 14.87
CA ASN A 251 15.99 -5.87 14.80
C ASN A 251 16.89 -4.65 14.55
N ALA A 252 16.80 -3.65 15.44
CA ALA A 252 17.86 -2.66 15.57
C ALA A 252 19.06 -3.33 16.31
N GLY A 253 19.77 -4.22 15.61
CA GLY A 253 21.01 -4.84 16.08
C GLY A 253 21.04 -6.36 16.03
N ALA A 254 21.16 -6.96 14.84
CA ALA A 254 21.85 -8.25 14.61
C ALA A 254 21.82 -8.66 13.11
N ASN A 255 23.02 -8.67 12.52
CA ASN A 255 23.55 -9.51 11.44
C ASN A 255 22.91 -9.52 10.03
N ASP A 256 23.56 -8.77 9.13
CA ASP A 256 23.39 -8.74 7.66
C ASP A 256 23.88 -10.00 6.92
N GLU A 257 24.51 -10.98 7.58
CA GLU A 257 25.14 -12.11 6.87
C GLU A 257 24.22 -13.32 6.62
N GLN A 258 23.13 -13.48 7.38
CA GLN A 258 22.27 -14.67 7.26
C GLN A 258 21.22 -14.57 6.16
N PHE A 259 20.82 -13.37 5.71
CA PHE A 259 19.76 -13.22 4.72
C PHE A 259 20.23 -13.38 3.26
N SER A 260 21.53 -13.19 3.01
CA SER A 260 22.16 -13.40 1.70
C SER A 260 22.10 -14.85 1.21
N ASN A 261 21.92 -15.83 2.11
CA ASN A 261 22.01 -17.25 1.79
C ASN A 261 20.69 -17.85 1.29
N GLU A 262 19.54 -17.26 1.63
CA GLU A 262 18.22 -17.71 1.16
C GLU A 262 17.88 -17.23 -0.26
N LEU A 263 18.45 -16.10 -0.72
CA LEU A 263 18.28 -15.66 -2.11
C LEU A 263 19.13 -16.46 -3.12
N ALA A 264 20.20 -17.13 -2.67
CA ALA A 264 21.12 -17.86 -3.54
C ALA A 264 20.63 -19.29 -3.89
N THR A 265 19.62 -19.82 -3.21
CA THR A 265 19.17 -21.22 -3.32
C THR A 265 17.87 -21.43 -4.10
N ARG A 266 17.28 -20.37 -4.67
CA ARG A 266 16.07 -20.49 -5.49
C ARG A 266 16.44 -20.74 -6.96
N PRO A 267 15.98 -21.84 -7.59
CA PRO A 267 16.17 -22.03 -9.03
C PRO A 267 15.37 -20.98 -9.81
N PRO A 268 15.89 -20.49 -10.95
CA PRO A 268 15.19 -19.54 -11.80
C PRO A 268 13.91 -20.17 -12.39
N ASP A 269 12.83 -19.40 -12.41
CA ASP A 269 11.59 -19.74 -13.11
C ASP A 269 11.82 -19.62 -14.62
N GLU A 270 11.18 -20.47 -15.43
CA GLU A 270 11.44 -20.65 -16.87
C GLU A 270 11.03 -19.46 -17.76
N GLY A 271 10.78 -18.28 -17.20
CA GLY A 271 10.53 -17.03 -17.93
C GLY A 271 11.77 -16.18 -18.25
N ASP A 272 12.93 -16.47 -17.63
CA ASP A 272 14.15 -15.65 -17.75
C ASP A 272 15.10 -16.09 -18.89
N LYS A 273 14.55 -16.43 -20.06
CA LYS A 273 15.35 -16.72 -21.26
C LYS A 273 15.09 -15.70 -22.37
N GLU A 274 15.45 -14.45 -22.11
CA GLU A 274 15.80 -13.50 -23.17
C GLU A 274 16.70 -12.42 -22.59
N ALA A 275 17.98 -12.76 -22.45
CA ALA A 275 19.05 -11.81 -22.18
C ALA A 275 20.07 -11.89 -23.32
N ALA A 276 20.17 -10.82 -24.10
CA ALA A 276 21.40 -10.47 -24.82
C ALA A 276 21.35 -8.97 -25.17
N GLU A 277 22.01 -8.13 -24.38
CA GLU A 277 23.33 -7.57 -24.72
C GLU A 277 23.70 -6.47 -23.70
N GLY A 278 24.93 -6.48 -23.17
CA GLY A 278 25.47 -5.32 -22.44
C GLY A 278 25.93 -5.55 -21.00
N ASN A 279 26.83 -6.51 -20.80
CA ASN A 279 27.93 -6.45 -19.83
C ASN A 279 27.58 -6.19 -18.34
N LEU A 280 27.40 -7.29 -17.60
CA LEU A 280 27.20 -7.36 -16.14
C LEU A 280 28.33 -6.72 -15.29
N LYS A 281 29.44 -6.26 -15.89
CA LYS A 281 30.55 -5.60 -15.20
C LYS A 281 30.42 -4.08 -15.05
N VAL A 282 29.47 -3.44 -15.74
CA VAL A 282 29.19 -1.99 -15.56
C VAL A 282 28.26 -1.74 -14.37
N VAL A 283 27.40 -2.72 -14.06
CA VAL A 283 26.43 -2.64 -12.96
C VAL A 283 27.12 -2.55 -11.59
N THR A 284 28.29 -3.17 -11.43
CA THR A 284 29.08 -3.07 -10.19
C THR A 284 29.77 -1.72 -10.00
N HIS A 285 30.12 -1.02 -11.10
CA HIS A 285 30.70 0.33 -11.00
C HIS A 285 29.63 1.38 -10.69
N ILE A 286 28.42 1.24 -11.26
CA ILE A 286 27.26 2.09 -10.96
C ILE A 286 26.73 1.88 -9.52
N ARG A 287 26.95 0.69 -8.94
CA ARG A 287 26.52 0.37 -7.57
C ARG A 287 27.43 0.96 -6.48
N ARG A 288 28.69 1.28 -6.79
CA ARG A 288 29.57 2.04 -5.86
C ARG A 288 29.40 3.55 -5.96
N GLU A 289 28.85 4.06 -7.05
CA GLU A 289 28.56 5.49 -7.26
C GLU A 289 27.32 6.01 -6.53
N ARG A 290 26.65 5.18 -5.70
CA ARG A 290 25.41 5.56 -5.02
C ARG A 290 25.63 5.97 -3.57
N ALA A 291 26.29 7.12 -3.38
CA ALA A 291 25.97 8.02 -2.28
C ALA A 291 24.87 9.00 -2.77
N SER A 292 23.71 8.46 -3.22
CA SER A 292 22.62 9.29 -3.76
C SER A 292 22.11 10.32 -2.74
N GLY A 293 22.23 10.03 -1.44
CA GLY A 293 21.92 10.98 -0.37
C GLY A 293 22.82 12.22 -0.37
N LEU A 294 24.11 12.08 -0.64
CA LEU A 294 25.07 13.20 -0.56
C LEU A 294 24.94 14.15 -1.76
N ALA A 295 24.70 13.61 -2.96
CA ALA A 295 24.41 14.40 -4.15
C ALA A 295 23.12 15.22 -3.99
N GLN A 296 22.06 14.62 -3.43
CA GLN A 296 20.81 15.36 -3.18
C GLN A 296 20.96 16.39 -2.07
N LYS A 297 21.68 16.07 -0.97
CA LYS A 297 22.03 17.03 0.09
C LYS A 297 22.81 18.22 -0.44
N LYS A 298 23.77 18.01 -1.35
CA LYS A 298 24.52 19.11 -1.98
C LYS A 298 23.63 20.01 -2.84
N LYS A 299 22.78 19.43 -3.69
CA LYS A 299 21.85 20.23 -4.51
C LYS A 299 20.88 21.05 -3.67
N ALA A 300 20.36 20.46 -2.58
CA ALA A 300 19.48 21.15 -1.64
C ALA A 300 20.20 22.30 -0.92
N ALA A 301 21.41 22.06 -0.41
CA ALA A 301 22.23 23.10 0.22
C ALA A 301 22.55 24.24 -0.76
N PHE A 302 22.92 23.90 -1.99
CA PHE A 302 23.22 24.86 -3.06
C PHE A 302 22.00 25.71 -3.43
N LEU A 303 20.81 25.09 -3.51
CA LEU A 303 19.57 25.79 -3.79
C LEU A 303 19.16 26.70 -2.62
N ALA A 304 19.37 26.28 -1.37
CA ALA A 304 19.08 27.07 -0.19
C ALA A 304 20.01 28.29 -0.06
N GLU A 305 21.30 28.13 -0.40
CA GLU A 305 22.29 29.20 -0.32
C GLU A 305 22.15 30.22 -1.46
N HIS A 306 21.89 29.76 -2.68
CA HIS A 306 21.92 30.63 -3.87
C HIS A 306 20.54 30.93 -4.47
N GLY A 307 19.47 30.32 -3.95
CA GLY A 307 18.09 30.49 -4.41
C GLY A 307 17.77 29.88 -5.78
N ARG A 308 18.77 29.35 -6.48
CA ARG A 308 18.64 28.75 -7.82
C ARG A 308 19.72 27.69 -8.04
N LEU A 309 19.42 26.68 -8.87
CA LEU A 309 20.35 25.62 -9.23
C LEU A 309 20.98 25.90 -10.60
N TYR A 310 22.29 26.11 -10.62
CA TYR A 310 23.05 26.41 -11.83
C TYR A 310 24.39 25.68 -11.79
N CYS A 311 25.03 25.54 -12.96
CA CYS A 311 26.36 24.95 -13.05
C CYS A 311 27.40 25.91 -12.47
N GLU A 312 28.17 25.45 -11.49
CA GLU A 312 29.25 26.23 -10.86
C GLU A 312 30.38 26.59 -11.83
N ARG A 313 30.54 25.84 -12.93
CA ARG A 313 31.58 26.06 -13.95
C ARG A 313 31.17 27.03 -15.06
N CYS A 314 30.04 26.77 -15.73
CA CYS A 314 29.62 27.56 -16.89
C CYS A 314 28.44 28.50 -16.61
N LEU A 315 27.96 28.56 -15.37
CA LEU A 315 26.84 29.37 -14.92
C LEU A 315 25.50 29.09 -15.62
N LEU A 316 25.43 28.00 -16.40
CA LEU A 316 24.20 27.57 -17.05
C LEU A 316 23.14 27.28 -15.99
N GLU A 317 21.99 27.92 -16.14
CA GLU A 317 20.80 27.72 -15.32
C GLU A 317 19.73 27.04 -16.18
N PRO A 318 19.64 25.70 -16.16
CA PRO A 318 18.78 24.97 -17.09
C PRO A 318 17.30 25.26 -16.85
N ALA A 319 16.93 25.67 -15.63
CA ALA A 319 15.58 26.10 -15.30
C ALA A 319 15.09 27.29 -16.14
N LYS A 320 15.98 28.16 -16.65
CA LYS A 320 15.61 29.26 -17.55
C LYS A 320 15.26 28.80 -18.98
N VAL A 321 15.79 27.65 -19.38
CA VAL A 321 15.61 27.10 -20.74
C VAL A 321 14.49 26.06 -20.76
N TYR A 322 14.45 25.20 -19.74
CA TYR A 322 13.56 24.03 -19.69
C TYR A 322 12.46 24.15 -18.61
N GLY A 323 12.46 25.23 -17.83
CA GLY A 323 11.56 25.40 -16.69
C GLY A 323 12.09 24.70 -15.43
N VAL A 324 11.68 25.19 -14.25
CA VAL A 324 12.19 24.73 -12.94
C VAL A 324 11.86 23.25 -12.67
N ALA A 325 10.70 22.77 -13.16
CA ALA A 325 10.21 21.42 -12.90
C ALA A 325 11.12 20.32 -13.48
N VAL A 326 11.79 20.58 -14.60
CA VAL A 326 12.63 19.58 -15.29
C VAL A 326 14.09 20.04 -15.46
N GLY A 327 14.34 21.35 -15.54
CA GLY A 327 15.68 21.91 -15.74
C GLY A 327 16.66 21.53 -14.63
N ASN A 328 16.20 21.39 -13.39
CA ASN A 328 17.07 21.01 -12.27
C ASN A 328 17.67 19.60 -12.40
N ALA A 329 17.07 18.71 -13.21
CA ALA A 329 17.62 17.40 -13.52
C ALA A 329 18.92 17.49 -14.35
N CYS A 330 19.14 18.58 -15.07
CA CYS A 330 20.34 18.78 -15.90
C CYS A 330 21.61 19.14 -15.09
N ILE A 331 21.47 19.42 -13.78
CA ILE A 331 22.59 19.65 -12.88
C ILE A 331 22.89 18.35 -12.13
N GLU A 332 24.12 17.90 -12.22
CA GLU A 332 24.69 16.70 -11.60
C GLU A 332 25.68 17.14 -10.51
N VAL A 333 25.95 16.26 -9.53
CA VAL A 333 26.91 16.53 -8.46
C VAL A 333 28.17 15.72 -8.70
N HIS A 334 29.27 16.43 -8.84
CA HIS A 334 30.60 15.92 -9.07
C HIS A 334 31.41 15.92 -7.77
N HIS A 335 32.29 14.93 -7.59
CA HIS A 335 33.30 14.97 -6.54
C HIS A 335 34.50 15.76 -7.05
N ALA A 336 34.69 16.97 -6.52
CA ALA A 336 35.68 17.91 -7.04
C ALA A 336 37.14 17.46 -6.80
N SER A 337 37.38 16.74 -5.70
CA SER A 337 38.73 16.47 -5.18
C SER A 337 39.28 15.08 -5.55
N VAL A 338 38.41 14.07 -5.69
CA VAL A 338 38.81 12.66 -5.87
C VAL A 338 37.81 11.96 -6.79
N GLN A 339 38.30 11.26 -7.82
CA GLN A 339 37.42 10.39 -8.61
C GLN A 339 36.95 9.23 -7.73
N VAL A 340 35.66 8.90 -7.80
CA VAL A 340 35.03 7.86 -6.97
C VAL A 340 35.76 6.51 -7.07
N LYS A 341 36.39 6.22 -8.21
CA LYS A 341 37.17 4.99 -8.44
C LYS A 341 38.46 4.91 -7.60
N ASP A 342 38.99 6.05 -7.18
CA ASP A 342 40.25 6.20 -6.45
C ASP A 342 40.02 6.40 -4.94
N MET A 343 38.77 6.27 -4.47
CA MET A 343 38.42 6.36 -3.05
C MET A 343 38.74 5.07 -2.29
N GLU A 344 39.50 5.20 -1.20
CA GLU A 344 39.81 4.09 -0.29
C GLU A 344 38.61 3.73 0.61
N ALA A 345 38.62 2.51 1.15
CA ALA A 345 37.58 2.05 2.07
C ALA A 345 37.59 2.87 3.37
N GLY A 346 36.50 3.58 3.65
CA GLY A 346 36.35 4.46 4.81
C GLY A 346 36.44 5.96 4.52
N HIS A 347 36.60 6.36 3.25
CA HIS A 347 36.62 7.77 2.86
C HIS A 347 35.28 8.48 3.18
N VAL A 348 35.34 9.52 4.01
CA VAL A 348 34.19 10.35 4.37
C VAL A 348 34.15 11.57 3.47
N THR A 349 33.21 11.60 2.52
CA THR A 349 33.02 12.75 1.63
C THR A 349 32.18 13.83 2.31
N ARG A 350 32.66 15.07 2.35
CA ARG A 350 31.93 16.23 2.88
C ARG A 350 31.22 16.97 1.75
N LEU A 351 30.21 17.79 2.07
CA LEU A 351 29.47 18.56 1.05
C LEU A 351 30.34 19.62 0.34
N GLU A 352 31.42 20.05 0.98
CA GLU A 352 32.42 20.96 0.40
C GLU A 352 33.26 20.28 -0.69
N ASP A 353 33.40 18.95 -0.65
CA ASP A 353 34.13 18.17 -1.66
C ASP A 353 33.30 17.92 -2.94
N LEU A 354 32.09 18.48 -2.98
CA LEU A 354 31.12 18.28 -4.05
C LEU A 354 30.86 19.57 -4.83
N GLN A 355 30.61 19.43 -6.13
CA GLN A 355 30.33 20.53 -7.04
C GLN A 355 29.12 20.23 -7.93
N CYS A 356 28.20 21.18 -8.06
CA CYS A 356 27.06 21.16 -8.95
C CYS A 356 27.48 21.57 -10.38
N LEU A 357 27.49 20.61 -11.30
CA LEU A 357 27.87 20.81 -12.70
C LEU A 357 26.74 20.44 -13.65
N CYS A 358 26.59 21.12 -14.80
CA CYS A 358 25.65 20.63 -15.82
C CYS A 358 26.18 19.34 -16.46
N ALA A 359 25.30 18.53 -17.06
CA ALA A 359 25.68 17.26 -17.70
C ALA A 359 26.88 17.39 -18.67
N ASN A 360 26.98 18.51 -19.40
CA ASN A 360 28.11 18.75 -20.30
C ASN A 360 29.41 19.05 -19.53
N CYS A 361 29.37 19.96 -18.56
CA CYS A 361 30.54 20.30 -17.74
C CYS A 361 30.99 19.10 -16.90
N HIS A 362 30.06 18.28 -16.42
CA HIS A 362 30.36 17.07 -15.67
C HIS A 362 31.17 16.08 -16.51
N ARG A 363 30.76 15.84 -17.77
CA ARG A 363 31.49 15.00 -18.72
C ARG A 363 32.87 15.56 -19.06
N VAL A 364 32.97 16.88 -19.26
CA VAL A 364 34.26 17.56 -19.54
C VAL A 364 35.20 17.41 -18.35
N THR A 365 34.74 17.65 -17.11
CA THR A 365 35.56 17.51 -15.90
C THR A 365 36.03 16.06 -15.71
N HIS A 366 35.18 15.06 -15.94
CA HIS A 366 35.63 13.66 -15.92
C HIS A 366 36.71 13.37 -16.96
N LYS A 367 36.62 13.97 -18.15
CA LYS A 367 37.63 13.81 -19.21
C LYS A 367 38.93 14.54 -18.89
N GLU A 368 38.88 15.73 -18.32
CA GLU A 368 40.05 16.51 -17.88
C GLU A 368 40.80 15.77 -16.76
N LEU A 369 40.10 15.31 -15.72
CA LEU A 369 40.70 14.55 -14.62
C LEU A 369 41.26 13.19 -15.07
N ALA A 370 40.70 12.58 -16.12
CA ALA A 370 41.26 11.39 -16.75
C ALA A 370 42.46 11.69 -17.68
N SER A 371 42.65 12.95 -18.10
CA SER A 371 43.72 13.38 -19.00
C SER A 371 44.88 14.08 -18.27
N SER A 372 44.70 14.52 -17.02
CA SER A 372 45.75 15.10 -16.16
C SER A 372 46.76 14.07 -15.60
N TRP A 373 46.84 12.88 -16.19
CA TRP A 373 47.83 11.83 -15.92
C TRP A 373 48.70 11.52 -17.16
N LEU A 374 49.07 12.59 -17.88
CA LEU A 374 50.24 12.72 -18.76
C LEU A 374 50.94 14.01 -18.35
#